data_AF-N8X394-F1
#
_entry.id   AF-N8X394-F1
#
_cell.length_a   1.000
_cell.length_b   1.000
_cell.length_c   1.000
_cell.angle_alpha   90.00
_cell.angle_beta   90.00
_cell.angle_gamma   90.00
#
_symmetry.space_group_name_H-M   'P 1'
#
loop_
_entity.id
_entity.type
_entity.pdbx_description
1 polymer ?
#
loop_
_entity_poly.entity_id
_entity_poly.type
_entity_poly.pdbx_seq_one_letter_code
_entity_poly.pdbx_strand_id
1 'polypeptide(L)' 'MARHDKQLNVRMAHETIDELKKAALDNRRSLTAQLNTIVEEWLKQNQQSAKA' A
#
# COMPACT_ATOMS: atom_id res chain seq x y z
N MET A 1 -2.88 5.31 13.60
CA MET A 1 -1.81 4.33 13.83
C MET A 1 -1.91 3.93 15.29
N ALA A 2 -2.51 2.77 15.56
CA ALA A 2 -2.74 2.32 16.94
C ALA A 2 -1.41 1.85 17.55
N ARG A 3 -1.30 1.88 18.87
CA ARG A 3 -0.09 1.50 19.62
C ARG A 3 0.37 0.05 19.35
N HIS A 4 -0.50 -0.77 18.77
CA HIS A 4 -0.28 -2.18 18.44
C HIS A 4 0.05 -2.42 16.96
N ASP A 5 0.00 -1.40 16.11
CA ASP A 5 0.32 -1.56 14.69
C ASP A 5 1.83 -1.78 14.52
N LYS A 6 2.20 -2.85 13.80
CA LYS A 6 3.61 -3.11 13.46
C LYS A 6 4.12 -2.00 12.55
N GLN A 7 5.15 -1.30 13.00
CA GLN A 7 5.85 -0.31 12.18
C GLN A 7 6.89 -1.01 11.31
N LEU A 8 6.81 -0.79 10.00
CA LEU A 8 7.74 -1.35 9.03
C LEU A 8 8.32 -0.22 8.17
N ASN A 9 9.64 -0.23 8.02
CA ASN A 9 10.34 0.65 7.10
C ASN A 9 10.55 -0.06 5.77
N VAL A 10 9.87 0.41 4.72
CA VAL A 10 10.03 -0.12 3.36
C VAL A 10 10.94 0.80 2.57
N ARG A 11 12.00 0.25 1.99
CA ARG A 11 12.90 0.96 1.07
C ARG A 11 12.63 0.47 -0.34
N MET A 12 12.37 1.41 -1.25
CA MET A 12 12.06 1.14 -2.65
C MET A 12 12.70 2.22 -3.53
N ALA A 13 12.72 1.99 -4.84
CA ALA A 13 13.29 2.93 -5.80
C ALA A 13 12.58 4.29 -5.76
N HIS A 14 13.33 5.35 -6.03
CA HIS A 14 12.82 6.71 -5.94
C HIS A 14 11.65 6.97 -6.89
N GLU A 15 11.76 6.48 -8.13
CA GLU A 15 10.74 6.59 -9.17
C GLU A 15 9.39 6.03 -8.69
N THR A 16 9.41 4.85 -8.07
CA THR A 16 8.22 4.18 -7.53
C THR A 16 7.58 4.96 -6.37
N ILE A 17 8.40 5.60 -5.52
CA ILE A 17 7.88 6.42 -4.41
C ILE A 17 7.15 7.65 -4.95
N ASP A 18 7.67 8.27 -6.00
CA ASP A 18 7.08 9.48 -6.54
C ASP A 18 5.77 9.23 -7.27
N GLU A 19 5.64 8.10 -7.97
CA GLU A 19 4.35 7.63 -8.49
C GLU A 19 3.35 7.35 -7.36
N LEU A 20 3.80 6.68 -6.29
CA LEU A 20 2.94 6.38 -5.14
C LEU A 20 2.46 7.66 -4.43
N LYS A 21 3.30 8.70 -4.35
CA LYS A 21 2.90 10.02 -3.81
C LYS A 21 1.85 10.70 -4.67
N LYS A 22 1.97 10.65 -6.00
CA LYS A 22 0.95 11.19 -6.91
C LYS A 22 -0.38 10.49 -6.70
N ALA A 23 -0.36 9.15 -6.70
CA ALA A 23 -1.56 8.35 -6.45
C ALA A 23 -2.18 8.62 -5.06
N ALA A 24 -1.36 8.86 -4.03
CA ALA A 24 -1.84 9.20 -2.70
C ALA A 24 -2.52 10.58 -2.67
N LEU A 25 -1.97 11.58 -3.37
CA LEU A 25 -2.54 12.92 -3.49
C LEU A 25 -3.89 12.89 -4.22
N ASP A 26 -3.97 12.19 -5.35
CA ASP A 26 -5.20 12.07 -6.15
C ASP A 26 -6.34 11.44 -5.34
N ASN A 27 -6.01 10.43 -4.53
CA ASN A 27 -6.97 9.75 -3.66
C ASN A 27 -7.19 10.47 -2.30
N ARG A 28 -6.53 11.60 -2.05
CA ARG A 28 -6.55 12.35 -0.78
C ARG A 28 -6.22 11.47 0.44
N ARG A 29 -5.23 10.58 0.31
CA ARG A 29 -4.78 9.63 1.35
C ARG A 29 -3.33 9.91 1.76
N SER A 30 -2.92 9.39 2.92
CA SER A 30 -1.51 9.33 3.26
C SER A 30 -0.79 8.29 2.40
N LEU A 31 0.52 8.45 2.21
CA LEU A 31 1.36 7.49 1.49
C LEU A 31 1.24 6.07 2.07
N THR A 32 1.21 5.99 3.40
CA THR A 32 1.05 4.72 4.14
C THR A 32 -0.32 4.09 3.94
N ALA A 33 -1.40 4.88 3.95
CA ALA A 33 -2.74 4.38 3.72
C ALA A 33 -2.90 3.88 2.27
N GLN A 34 -2.36 4.63 1.30
CA GLN A 34 -2.36 4.21 -0.09
C GLN A 34 -1.61 2.90 -0.30
N LEU A 35 -0.42 2.76 0.31
CA LEU A 35 0.35 1.52 0.25
C LEU A 35 -0.43 0.34 0.86
N ASN A 36 -1.05 0.55 2.02
CA ASN A 36 -1.86 -0.48 2.67
C ASN A 36 -3.04 -0.93 1.81
N THR A 37 -3.76 0.01 1.17
CA THR A 37 -4.86 -0.32 0.27
C THR A 37 -4.39 -1.18 -0.91
N ILE A 38 -3.28 -0.80 -1.55
CA ILE A 38 -2.70 -1.57 -2.68
C ILE A 38 -2.35 -3.00 -2.24
N VAL A 39 -1.73 -3.15 -1.06
CA VAL A 39 -1.38 -4.47 -0.51
C VAL A 39 -2.62 -5.29 -0.20
N GLU A 40 -3.65 -4.69 0.40
CA GLU A 40 -4.92 -5.37 0.71
C GLU A 40 -5.65 -5.83 -0.55
N GLU A 41 -5.68 -5.00 -1.60
CA GLU A 41 -6.27 -5.34 -2.89
C GLU A 41 -5.53 -6.51 -3.55
N TRP A 42 -4.19 -6.47 -3.55
CA TRP A 42 -3.37 -7.54 -4.09
C TRP A 42 -3.56 -8.86 -3.32
N LEU A 43 -3.63 -8.82 -1.99
CA LEU A 43 -3.90 -10.01 -1.17
C LEU A 43 -5.28 -10.61 -1.46
N LYS A 44 -6.31 -9.78 -1.62
CA LYS A 44 -7.67 -10.24 -1.97
C LYS A 44 -7.69 -10.93 -3.34
N GLN A 45 -7.02 -10.35 -4.33
CA GLN A 45 -6.93 -10.93 -5.68
C GLN A 45 -6.21 -12.28 -5.67
N ASN A 46 -5.07 -12.39 -4.97
CA ASN A 46 -4.35 -13.66 -4.87
C ASN A 46 -5.12 -14.74 -4.12
N GLN A 47 -5.89 -14.39 -3.09
CA GLN A 47 -6.76 -15.36 -2.41
C GLN A 47 -7.91 -15.85 -3.29
N GLN A 48 -8.39 -15.05 -4.24
CA GLN A 48 -9.36 -15.49 -5.24
C GLN A 48 -8.72 -16.41 -6.28
N SER A 49 -7.51 -16.09 -6.76
CA SER A 49 -6.78 -16.93 -7.71
C SER A 49 -6.31 -18.27 -7.12
N ALA A 50 -6.04 -18.35 -5.82
CA ALA A 50 -5.65 -19.60 -5.16
C ALA A 50 -6.83 -20.55 -4.86
N LYS A 51 -8.07 -20.11 -5.05
CA LYS A 51 -9.30 -20.90 -4.85
C LYS A 51 -9.95 -21.37 -6.15
N ALA A 52 -9.34 -21.07 -7.31
CA ALA A 52 -9.77 -21.51 -8.63
C ALA A 52 -8.94 -22.71 -9.08
#